data_AF-A0AAW1GHY6-F1
#
_entry.id   AF-A0AAW1GHY6-F1
#
_cell.length_a   1.000
_cell.length_b   1.000
_cell.length_c   1.000
_cell.angle_alpha   90.00
_cell.angle_beta   90.00
_cell.angle_gamma   90.00
#
_symmetry.space_group_name_H-M   'P 1'
#
loop_
_entity.id
_entity.type
_entity.pdbx_description
1 polymer ?
#
loop_
_entity_poly.entity_id
_entity_poly.type
_entity_poly.pdbx_seq_one_letter_code
_entity_poly.pdbx_strand_id
1 'polypeptide(L)'
;MGLSMLLVDFQNAFNLVDRTSLLLEVRRQCPGLSRWVEFCYSSPARLYYGEHCLWSCQGVQQGDPLGPLLFALVLHPLVCKIRDSFDLCLQAWYLDDGTIVGDTLEVSQVLDLILSEGPALGLLLNVDKTEVFWPVVDPRGLAPGVFPAHIARPSSGVTVLGGPVSTCPVFSAELVATRVSKTLELMDLVAALEDPQSELLLVRACSGISRLYFTLRTCPPSAVVSAQPAFDSALRVCLERIVAASGAGFGDWQWRLATLPFQYGGLGVYSMGDVMHYSFLASRLQSSVLQASLLRLVGLPLGEGPSFDAALSGFEVVTGSDFCRESCGLAAPKLMKKLADEYFARIVASSELVFSLTPRQLVLWRSQQGPHSSDWLRAVPISGLGQTMNGRTYRSVLCYRLGIPLFRAGLPCSACGRVFEDDIFGDHAVSCSSSVGLKHRHNLVRDTLFDICFRAGISSGKEVDIGVVDGLGRPLRPADILLYSWDLGRDMCVDITGSSPLTQTCLASLAPGRCVLDASRRKCAKYRDVCSTAGYGFTPFSFSSFGELDAGAVALLGRIRSFSLALDSSSRLAAHIFTRVCFSIAKGVGA
;
A
#
# COMPACT_ATOMS: atom_id res chain seq x y z
N MET A 1 13.56 -43.43 7.90
CA MET A 1 14.30 -42.50 8.77
C MET A 1 13.29 -41.52 9.34
N GLY A 2 13.29 -41.29 10.64
CA GLY A 2 12.48 -40.23 11.24
C GLY A 2 13.24 -38.90 11.14
N LEU A 3 12.59 -37.91 10.55
CA LEU A 3 13.13 -36.56 10.39
C LEU A 3 12.65 -35.69 11.55
N SER A 4 13.54 -34.84 12.05
CA SER A 4 13.23 -33.83 13.06
C SER A 4 13.61 -32.45 12.57
N MET A 5 12.86 -31.44 13.00
CA MET A 5 13.19 -30.04 12.77
C MET A 5 13.59 -29.39 14.09
N LEU A 6 14.79 -28.81 14.14
CA LEU A 6 15.30 -28.02 15.26
C LEU A 6 15.21 -26.53 14.91
N LEU A 7 14.52 -25.77 15.75
CA LEU A 7 14.44 -24.31 15.71
C LEU A 7 15.32 -23.75 16.82
N VAL A 8 16.44 -23.15 16.43
CA VAL A 8 17.48 -22.65 17.32
C VAL A 8 17.13 -21.23 17.78
N ASP A 9 17.14 -20.99 19.09
CA ASP A 9 17.02 -19.66 19.70
C ASP A 9 18.24 -19.41 20.59
N PHE A 10 18.93 -18.29 20.38
CA PHE A 10 20.05 -17.88 21.22
C PHE A 10 19.61 -16.84 22.27
N GLN A 11 20.15 -16.96 23.47
CA GLN A 11 19.90 -15.98 24.54
C GLN A 11 20.58 -14.66 24.18
N ASN A 12 19.78 -13.58 24.04
CA ASN A 12 20.28 -12.21 23.88
C ASN A 12 21.38 -12.08 22.81
N ALA A 13 21.18 -12.75 21.67
CA ALA A 13 22.23 -13.12 20.72
C ALA A 13 23.17 -11.96 20.37
N PHE A 14 22.61 -10.84 19.90
CA PHE A 14 23.38 -9.65 19.47
C PHE A 14 24.27 -9.07 20.58
N ASN A 15 23.82 -9.08 21.83
CA ASN A 15 24.55 -8.46 22.94
C ASN A 15 25.63 -9.39 23.53
N LEU A 16 25.53 -10.70 23.32
CA LEU A 16 26.44 -11.68 23.92
C LEU A 16 27.57 -12.16 23.00
N VAL A 17 27.46 -11.92 21.69
CA VAL A 17 28.52 -12.30 20.74
C VAL A 17 29.89 -11.80 21.20
N ASP A 18 30.89 -12.69 21.14
CA ASP A 18 32.25 -12.37 21.55
C ASP A 18 32.92 -11.38 20.57
N ARG A 19 33.41 -10.26 21.11
CA ARG A 19 34.05 -9.22 20.29
C ARG A 19 35.40 -9.63 19.76
N THR A 20 36.10 -10.53 20.45
CA THR A 20 37.40 -11.01 19.95
C THR A 20 37.20 -11.81 18.67
N SER A 21 36.26 -12.75 18.70
CA SER A 21 35.81 -13.55 17.56
C SER A 21 35.29 -12.68 16.43
N LEU A 22 34.48 -11.66 16.75
CA LEU A 22 34.02 -10.66 15.80
C LEU A 22 35.16 -9.97 15.07
N LEU A 23 36.12 -9.41 15.80
CA LEU A 23 37.23 -8.67 15.18
C LEU A 23 38.11 -9.58 14.34
N LEU A 24 38.32 -10.83 14.76
CA LEU A 24 39.05 -11.84 14.00
C LEU A 24 38.34 -12.17 12.68
N GLU A 25 37.04 -12.45 12.72
CA GLU A 25 36.26 -12.79 11.53
C GLU A 25 36.16 -11.60 10.57
N VAL A 26 36.03 -10.38 11.07
CA VAL A 26 36.04 -9.18 10.22
C VAL A 26 37.39 -8.99 9.53
N ARG A 27 38.51 -9.15 10.24
CA ARG A 27 39.84 -9.07 9.61
C ARG A 27 40.01 -10.10 8.49
N ARG A 28 39.44 -11.29 8.69
CA ARG A 28 39.54 -12.41 7.75
C ARG A 28 38.64 -12.22 6.52
N GLN A 29 37.37 -11.90 6.73
CA GLN A 29 36.34 -11.88 5.68
C GLN A 29 36.14 -10.51 5.04
N CYS A 30 36.39 -9.45 5.79
CA CYS A 30 36.10 -8.07 5.39
C CYS A 30 37.26 -7.11 5.80
N PRO A 31 38.50 -7.36 5.34
CA PRO A 31 39.69 -6.61 5.79
C PRO A 31 39.57 -5.10 5.56
N GLY A 32 38.87 -4.66 4.50
CA GLY A 32 38.62 -3.24 4.24
C GLY A 32 37.77 -2.53 5.30
N LEU A 33 36.92 -3.27 6.03
CA LEU A 33 36.07 -2.73 7.11
C LEU A 33 36.73 -2.84 8.49
N SER A 34 37.76 -3.68 8.63
CA SER A 34 38.36 -4.03 9.93
C SER A 34 38.74 -2.83 10.80
N ARG A 35 39.39 -1.81 10.24
CA ARG A 35 39.81 -0.61 10.98
C ARG A 35 38.63 0.16 11.57
N TRP A 36 37.53 0.26 10.83
CA TRP A 36 36.33 0.95 11.31
C TRP A 36 35.65 0.14 12.42
N VAL A 37 35.52 -1.17 12.23
CA VAL A 37 34.91 -2.05 13.23
C VAL A 37 35.75 -2.10 14.51
N GLU A 38 37.08 -2.15 14.40
CA GLU A 38 37.99 -2.06 15.53
C GLU A 38 37.84 -0.75 16.28
N PHE A 39 37.77 0.38 15.56
CA PHE A 39 37.52 1.67 16.19
C PHE A 39 36.22 1.68 17.00
N CYS A 40 35.15 1.07 16.48
CA CYS A 40 33.86 1.01 17.16
C CYS A 40 33.79 0.00 18.32
N TYR A 41 34.42 -1.17 18.18
CA TYR A 41 34.15 -2.33 19.04
C TYR A 41 35.36 -2.86 19.82
N SER A 42 36.60 -2.45 19.51
CA SER A 42 37.80 -2.97 20.20
C SER A 42 37.90 -2.58 21.67
N SER A 43 37.18 -1.53 22.08
CA SER A 43 37.16 -1.03 23.45
C SER A 43 35.72 -0.90 23.96
N PRO A 44 35.48 -1.01 25.28
CA PRO A 44 34.16 -0.78 25.84
C PRO A 44 33.63 0.62 25.54
N ALA A 45 32.40 0.70 25.04
CA ALA A 45 31.71 1.98 24.80
C ALA A 45 30.82 2.34 26.00
N ARG A 46 30.61 3.63 26.24
CA ARG A 46 29.69 4.10 27.29
C ARG A 46 28.25 4.14 26.78
N LEU A 47 27.35 3.50 27.49
CA LEU A 47 25.90 3.58 27.31
C LEU A 47 25.32 4.47 28.40
N TYR A 48 24.45 5.41 28.03
CA TYR A 48 23.82 6.35 28.95
C TYR A 48 22.34 6.00 29.11
N TYR A 49 21.90 5.84 30.36
CA TYR A 49 20.50 5.61 30.72
C TYR A 49 20.12 6.56 31.87
N GLY A 50 19.50 7.69 31.53
CA GLY A 50 19.30 8.79 32.48
C GLY A 50 20.65 9.27 33.03
N GLU A 51 20.83 9.19 34.35
CA GLU A 51 22.07 9.55 35.04
C GLU A 51 23.09 8.39 35.13
N HIS A 52 22.70 7.18 34.73
CA HIS A 52 23.56 6.00 34.82
C HIS A 52 24.44 5.85 33.58
N CYS A 53 25.69 5.43 33.81
CA CYS A 53 26.64 5.06 32.76
C CYS A 53 26.94 3.56 32.86
N LEU A 54 26.65 2.81 31.81
CA LEU A 54 26.97 1.39 31.66
C LEU A 54 28.06 1.22 30.61
N TRP A 55 28.84 0.13 30.69
CA TRP A 55 29.86 -0.19 29.70
C TRP A 55 29.38 -1.30 28.77
N SER A 56 29.37 -1.05 27.47
CA SER A 56 29.13 -2.04 26.43
C SER A 56 30.43 -2.75 26.11
N CYS A 57 30.64 -3.91 26.73
CA CYS A 57 31.88 -4.69 26.64
C CYS A 57 31.80 -5.89 25.69
N GLN A 58 30.59 -6.34 25.34
CA GLN A 58 30.35 -7.49 24.47
C GLN A 58 29.31 -7.17 23.41
N GLY A 59 29.19 -8.07 22.43
CA GLY A 59 28.18 -7.99 21.38
C GLY A 59 28.37 -6.83 20.41
N VAL A 60 27.36 -6.73 19.54
CA VAL A 60 27.17 -5.67 18.56
C VAL A 60 26.02 -4.77 19.01
N GLN A 61 26.09 -3.49 18.68
CA GLN A 61 25.07 -2.54 19.09
C GLN A 61 23.79 -2.72 18.27
N GLN A 62 22.64 -2.90 18.93
CA GLN A 62 21.35 -2.88 18.25
C GLN A 62 21.04 -1.48 17.71
N GLY A 63 20.73 -1.41 16.41
CA GLY A 63 20.57 -0.15 15.67
C GLY A 63 21.83 0.28 14.90
N ASP A 64 22.98 -0.37 15.09
CA ASP A 64 24.14 -0.21 14.21
C ASP A 64 23.83 -0.83 12.84
N PRO A 65 23.94 -0.08 11.71
CA PRO A 65 23.81 -0.63 10.37
C PRO A 65 24.75 -1.81 10.08
N LEU A 66 25.93 -1.89 10.71
CA LEU A 66 26.85 -3.02 10.57
C LEU A 66 26.52 -4.20 11.50
N GLY A 67 25.75 -3.97 12.56
CA GLY A 67 25.47 -4.95 13.61
C GLY A 67 25.04 -6.33 13.07
N PRO A 68 24.02 -6.42 12.19
CA PRO A 68 23.59 -7.70 11.62
C PRO A 68 24.67 -8.45 10.83
N LEU A 69 25.49 -7.74 10.05
CA LEU A 69 26.62 -8.34 9.32
C LEU A 69 27.68 -8.88 10.28
N LEU A 70 28.03 -8.07 11.29
CA LEU A 70 29.03 -8.44 12.29
C LEU A 70 28.60 -9.66 13.11
N PHE A 71 27.33 -9.71 13.52
CA PHE A 71 26.73 -10.88 14.15
C PHE A 71 26.85 -12.12 13.25
N ALA A 72 26.42 -12.00 11.99
CA ALA A 72 26.43 -13.11 11.05
C ALA A 72 27.85 -13.64 10.79
N LEU A 73 28.87 -12.76 10.76
CA LEU A 73 30.27 -13.17 10.60
C LEU A 73 30.76 -14.06 11.74
N VAL A 74 30.33 -13.80 12.99
CA VAL A 74 30.70 -14.64 14.14
C VAL A 74 29.94 -15.97 14.16
N LEU A 75 28.68 -15.96 13.75
CA LEU A 75 27.89 -17.19 13.62
C LEU A 75 28.38 -18.09 12.46
N HIS A 76 28.91 -17.49 11.38
CA HIS A 76 29.21 -18.19 10.14
C HIS A 76 30.19 -19.37 10.26
N PRO A 77 31.28 -19.32 11.06
CA PRO A 77 32.14 -20.47 11.30
C PRO A 77 31.39 -21.69 11.86
N LEU A 78 30.50 -21.49 12.84
CA LEU A 78 29.68 -22.56 13.41
C LEU A 78 28.72 -23.14 12.37
N VAL A 79 28.10 -22.28 11.56
CA VAL A 79 27.23 -22.69 10.44
C VAL A 79 27.99 -23.52 9.41
N CYS A 80 29.19 -23.10 9.00
CA CYS A 80 30.04 -23.87 8.08
C CYS A 80 30.42 -25.22 8.68
N LYS A 81 30.77 -25.26 9.97
CA LYS A 81 31.14 -26.51 10.64
C LYS A 81 29.98 -27.51 10.69
N ILE A 82 28.77 -27.04 11.00
CA ILE A 82 27.56 -27.88 10.95
C ILE A 82 27.36 -28.43 9.52
N ARG A 83 27.48 -27.57 8.50
CA ARG A 83 27.33 -27.98 7.09
C ARG A 83 28.32 -29.07 6.70
N ASP A 84 29.57 -28.93 7.13
CA ASP A 84 30.66 -29.81 6.72
C ASP A 84 30.71 -31.11 7.54
N SER A 85 30.00 -31.17 8.68
CA SER A 85 30.03 -32.32 9.62
C SER A 85 28.79 -33.23 9.53
N PHE A 86 27.67 -32.75 8.99
CA PHE A 86 26.39 -33.47 9.04
C PHE A 86 25.66 -33.48 7.69
N ASP A 87 24.99 -34.59 7.36
CA ASP A 87 24.19 -34.72 6.13
C ASP A 87 22.72 -34.28 6.35
N LEU A 88 22.54 -32.97 6.46
CA LEU A 88 21.24 -32.37 6.78
C LEU A 88 20.40 -32.10 5.54
N CYS A 89 19.09 -32.39 5.62
CA CYS A 89 18.11 -32.04 4.58
C CYS A 89 17.94 -30.52 4.44
N LEU A 90 17.98 -29.78 5.55
CA LEU A 90 17.91 -28.32 5.58
C LEU A 90 18.82 -27.77 6.68
N GLN A 91 19.53 -26.70 6.36
CA GLN A 91 20.24 -25.88 7.32
C GLN A 91 20.15 -24.43 6.83
N ALA A 92 19.20 -23.69 7.38
CA ALA A 92 18.95 -22.30 7.02
C ALA A 92 19.04 -21.41 8.25
N TRP A 93 19.59 -20.21 8.07
CA TRP A 93 19.77 -19.23 9.15
C TRP A 93 19.30 -17.87 8.65
N TYR A 94 18.46 -17.21 9.44
CA TYR A 94 18.13 -15.81 9.26
C TYR A 94 18.60 -15.05 10.50
N LEU A 95 19.82 -14.51 10.42
CA LEU A 95 20.52 -14.00 11.59
C LEU A 95 20.59 -15.09 12.68
N ASP A 96 20.05 -14.83 13.87
CA ASP A 96 20.04 -15.74 15.01
C ASP A 96 19.01 -16.87 14.89
N ASP A 97 17.99 -16.73 14.04
CA ASP A 97 16.97 -17.76 13.82
C ASP A 97 17.52 -18.90 12.96
N GLY A 98 17.89 -20.01 13.59
CA GLY A 98 18.35 -21.22 12.91
C GLY A 98 17.25 -22.24 12.70
N THR A 99 17.13 -22.80 11.49
CA THR A 99 16.22 -23.91 11.16
C THR A 99 17.01 -25.06 10.56
N ILE A 100 16.99 -26.21 11.24
CA ILE A 100 17.77 -27.38 10.88
C ILE A 100 16.84 -28.59 10.75
N VAL A 101 16.92 -29.33 9.64
CA VAL A 101 16.11 -30.54 9.40
C VAL A 101 17.02 -31.67 8.92
N GLY A 102 16.89 -32.84 9.53
CA GLY A 102 17.68 -34.03 9.20
C GLY A 102 17.21 -35.26 9.98
N ASP A 103 17.99 -36.35 9.95
CA ASP A 103 17.72 -37.50 10.81
C ASP A 103 17.74 -37.07 12.28
N THR A 104 16.79 -37.58 13.06
CA THR A 104 16.63 -37.21 14.48
C THR A 104 17.92 -37.30 15.30
N LEU A 105 18.77 -38.31 15.04
CA LEU A 105 20.01 -38.49 15.80
C LEU A 105 21.10 -37.51 15.36
N GLU A 106 21.18 -37.19 14.06
CA GLU A 106 22.12 -36.18 13.56
C GLU A 106 21.73 -34.78 14.05
N VAL A 107 20.44 -34.44 14.05
CA VAL A 107 19.95 -33.16 14.57
C VAL A 107 20.27 -33.00 16.07
N SER A 108 20.19 -34.09 16.84
CA SER A 108 20.65 -34.13 18.23
C SER A 108 22.16 -33.84 18.35
N GLN A 109 22.99 -34.44 17.50
CA GLN A 109 24.43 -34.16 17.49
C GLN A 109 24.77 -32.72 17.05
N VAL A 110 23.97 -32.13 16.16
CA VAL A 110 24.08 -30.71 15.80
C VAL A 110 23.80 -29.83 17.01
N LEU A 111 22.77 -30.16 17.78
CA LEU A 111 22.45 -29.45 19.02
C LEU A 111 23.61 -29.52 20.01
N ASP A 112 24.22 -30.70 20.18
CA ASP A 112 25.40 -30.88 21.04
C ASP A 112 26.62 -30.07 20.56
N LEU A 113 26.82 -29.98 19.24
CA LEU A 113 27.86 -29.12 18.66
C LEU A 113 27.61 -27.64 18.98
N ILE A 114 26.36 -27.17 18.86
CA ILE A 114 26.00 -25.79 19.19
C ILE A 114 26.21 -25.51 20.69
N LEU A 115 25.80 -26.44 21.56
CA LEU A 115 25.97 -26.32 23.01
C LEU A 115 27.44 -26.32 23.44
N SER A 116 28.30 -27.06 22.74
CA SER A 116 29.73 -27.16 23.07
C SER A 116 30.55 -26.01 22.50
N GLU A 117 30.30 -25.58 21.26
CA GLU A 117 31.14 -24.59 20.56
C GLU A 117 30.56 -23.19 20.51
N GLY A 118 29.23 -23.06 20.56
CA GLY A 118 28.53 -21.77 20.61
C GLY A 118 29.02 -20.83 21.72
N PRO A 119 29.24 -21.30 22.97
CA PRO A 119 29.65 -20.43 24.07
C PRO A 119 30.96 -19.68 23.83
N ALA A 120 31.93 -20.28 23.13
CA ALA A 120 33.19 -19.61 22.80
C ALA A 120 33.00 -18.41 21.86
N LEU A 121 31.93 -18.41 21.07
CA LEU A 121 31.54 -17.35 20.15
C LEU A 121 30.57 -16.34 20.80
N GLY A 122 30.20 -16.54 22.07
CA GLY A 122 29.14 -15.78 22.73
C GLY A 122 27.72 -16.18 22.29
N LEU A 123 27.57 -17.32 21.62
CA LEU A 123 26.30 -17.88 21.16
C LEU A 123 25.79 -18.90 22.18
N LEU A 124 25.10 -18.40 23.20
CA LEU A 124 24.51 -19.23 24.25
C LEU A 124 23.11 -19.69 23.84
N LEU A 125 22.93 -20.99 23.69
CA LEU A 125 21.64 -21.55 23.33
C LEU A 125 20.60 -21.36 24.43
N ASN A 126 19.41 -20.94 24.04
CA ASN A 126 18.25 -20.88 24.91
C ASN A 126 17.41 -22.17 24.80
N VAL A 127 17.73 -23.16 25.63
CA VAL A 127 17.08 -24.48 25.50
C VAL A 127 15.56 -24.41 25.71
N ASP A 128 15.08 -23.52 26.57
CA ASP A 128 13.64 -23.36 26.86
C ASP A 128 12.84 -22.77 25.68
N LYS A 129 13.49 -22.00 24.81
CA LYS A 129 12.89 -21.42 23.60
C LYS A 129 13.24 -22.18 22.33
N THR A 130 14.27 -23.02 22.38
CA THR A 130 14.62 -23.92 21.29
C THR A 130 13.54 -24.98 21.17
N GLU A 131 13.03 -25.18 19.97
CA GLU A 131 11.96 -26.15 19.71
C GLU A 131 12.48 -27.31 18.86
N VAL A 132 12.03 -28.52 19.19
CA VAL A 132 12.17 -29.68 18.30
C VAL A 132 10.79 -30.13 17.87
N PHE A 133 10.56 -30.12 16.56
CA PHE A 133 9.28 -30.44 15.95
C PHE A 133 9.37 -31.66 15.05
N TRP A 134 8.35 -32.51 15.15
CA TRP A 134 8.17 -33.66 14.28
C TRP A 134 6.74 -33.63 13.71
N PRO A 135 6.58 -33.62 12.37
CA PRO A 135 5.27 -33.84 11.76
C PRO A 135 4.71 -35.23 12.09
N VAL A 136 5.60 -36.21 12.25
CA VAL A 136 5.34 -37.58 12.71
C VAL A 136 6.42 -37.93 13.72
N VAL A 137 6.02 -38.21 14.97
CA VAL A 137 6.95 -38.44 16.09
C VAL A 137 7.92 -39.57 15.76
N ASP A 138 9.21 -39.30 15.93
CA ASP A 138 10.27 -40.32 15.91
C ASP A 138 10.58 -40.77 17.35
N PRO A 139 10.30 -42.04 17.72
CA PRO A 139 10.56 -42.55 19.06
C PRO A 139 12.01 -42.39 19.51
N ARG A 140 12.98 -42.36 18.59
CA ARG A 140 14.40 -42.15 18.91
C ARG A 140 14.64 -40.80 19.57
N GLY A 141 13.89 -39.76 19.18
CA GLY A 141 14.00 -38.41 19.75
C GLY A 141 13.48 -38.30 21.19
N LEU A 142 12.76 -39.32 21.67
CA LEU A 142 12.25 -39.40 23.05
C LEU A 142 13.19 -40.18 23.98
N ALA A 143 14.24 -40.80 23.44
CA ALA A 143 15.19 -41.54 24.25
C ALA A 143 15.99 -40.57 25.17
N PRO A 144 16.26 -40.95 26.43
CA PRO A 144 17.06 -40.14 27.33
C PRO A 144 18.43 -39.80 26.74
N GLY A 145 18.80 -38.52 26.80
CA GLY A 145 20.10 -38.02 26.33
C GLY A 145 20.15 -37.61 24.85
N VAL A 146 19.09 -37.84 24.06
CA VAL A 146 19.06 -37.39 22.65
C VAL A 146 18.76 -35.89 22.55
N PHE A 147 17.73 -35.43 23.23
CA PHE A 147 17.47 -33.99 23.37
C PHE A 147 17.32 -33.62 24.85
N PRO A 148 17.65 -32.38 25.25
CA PRO A 148 17.47 -31.92 26.62
C PRO A 148 16.04 -32.17 27.11
N ALA A 149 15.87 -32.52 28.39
CA ALA A 149 14.56 -32.87 28.93
C ALA A 149 13.55 -31.72 28.81
N HIS A 150 14.01 -30.48 29.06
CA HIS A 150 13.21 -29.26 29.07
C HIS A 150 13.04 -28.58 27.70
N ILE A 151 13.63 -29.13 26.63
CA ILE A 151 13.45 -28.56 25.29
C ILE A 151 11.98 -28.63 24.87
N ALA A 152 11.48 -27.58 24.22
CA ALA A 152 10.11 -27.53 23.77
C ALA A 152 9.86 -28.54 22.63
N ARG A 153 8.74 -29.27 22.71
CA ARG A 153 8.35 -30.30 21.73
C ARG A 153 6.91 -30.06 21.25
N PRO A 154 6.65 -29.00 20.46
CA PRO A 154 5.32 -28.69 19.98
C PRO A 154 4.75 -29.86 19.16
N SER A 155 3.49 -30.22 19.39
CA SER A 155 2.84 -31.37 18.74
C SER A 155 1.99 -30.98 17.52
N SER A 156 1.47 -29.75 17.50
CA SER A 156 0.52 -29.32 16.46
C SER A 156 1.19 -28.54 15.33
N GLY A 157 2.36 -27.96 15.53
CA GLY A 157 3.03 -27.12 14.52
C GLY A 157 3.99 -26.13 15.16
N VAL A 158 4.77 -25.47 14.31
CA VAL A 158 5.69 -24.39 14.70
C VAL A 158 5.57 -23.21 13.77
N THR A 159 6.14 -22.07 14.19
CA THR A 159 6.21 -20.86 13.37
C THR A 159 7.66 -20.59 12.98
N VAL A 160 7.95 -20.50 11.68
CA VAL A 160 9.28 -20.19 11.14
C VAL A 160 9.23 -18.82 10.48
N LEU A 161 9.96 -17.84 11.02
CA LEU A 161 9.94 -16.44 10.55
C LEU A 161 8.53 -15.84 10.41
N GLY A 162 7.60 -16.31 11.24
CA GLY A 162 6.19 -15.93 11.18
C GLY A 162 5.32 -16.78 10.23
N GLY A 163 5.86 -17.69 9.41
CA GLY A 163 5.06 -18.62 8.62
C GLY A 163 4.71 -19.89 9.41
N PRO A 164 3.50 -20.45 9.30
CA PRO A 164 3.19 -21.73 9.95
C PRO A 164 3.87 -22.89 9.22
N VAL A 165 4.41 -23.84 9.97
CA VAL A 165 4.88 -25.14 9.48
C VAL A 165 4.18 -26.22 10.29
N SER A 166 3.24 -26.92 9.65
CA SER A 166 2.39 -27.90 10.31
C SER A 166 1.70 -28.83 9.32
N THR A 167 1.46 -30.08 9.73
CA THR A 167 0.53 -31.01 9.06
C THR A 167 -0.90 -30.92 9.61
N CYS A 168 -1.10 -30.20 10.71
CA CYS A 168 -2.40 -29.93 11.32
C CYS A 168 -3.04 -28.67 10.69
N PRO A 169 -4.15 -28.80 9.95
CA PRO A 169 -4.81 -27.64 9.35
C PRO A 169 -5.31 -26.62 10.39
N VAL A 170 -5.69 -27.10 11.57
CA VAL A 170 -6.21 -26.27 12.67
C VAL A 170 -5.15 -25.28 13.16
N PHE A 171 -3.89 -25.72 13.31
CA PHE A 171 -2.81 -24.85 13.76
C PHE A 171 -2.61 -23.64 12.86
N SER A 172 -2.61 -23.86 11.54
CA SER A 172 -2.46 -22.77 10.57
C SER A 172 -3.67 -21.83 10.59
N ALA A 173 -4.88 -22.39 10.72
CA ALA A 173 -6.10 -21.60 10.80
C ALA A 173 -6.18 -20.75 12.08
N GLU A 174 -5.78 -21.28 13.23
CA GLU A 174 -5.72 -20.55 14.50
C GLU A 174 -4.69 -19.41 14.47
N LEU A 175 -3.54 -19.63 13.84
CA LEU A 175 -2.55 -18.57 13.63
C LEU A 175 -3.11 -17.44 12.77
N VAL A 176 -3.81 -17.77 11.68
CA VAL A 176 -4.49 -16.77 10.83
C VAL A 176 -5.56 -16.04 11.63
N ALA A 177 -6.42 -16.76 12.36
CA ALA A 177 -7.49 -16.19 13.17
C ALA A 177 -6.96 -15.22 14.23
N THR A 178 -5.86 -15.56 14.90
CA THR A 178 -5.20 -14.68 15.88
C THR A 178 -4.71 -13.38 15.23
N ARG A 179 -4.14 -13.46 14.02
CA ARG A 179 -3.68 -12.26 13.29
C ARG A 179 -4.81 -11.40 12.77
N VAL A 180 -5.90 -12.04 12.32
CA VAL A 180 -7.13 -11.35 11.93
C VAL A 180 -7.70 -10.62 13.14
N SER A 181 -7.87 -11.30 14.28
CA SER A 181 -8.37 -10.69 15.54
C SER A 181 -7.55 -9.46 15.95
N LYS A 182 -6.22 -9.55 16.00
CA LYS A 182 -5.34 -8.39 16.27
C LYS A 182 -5.47 -7.26 15.24
N THR A 183 -5.85 -7.59 14.01
CA THR A 183 -6.07 -6.60 12.95
C THR A 183 -7.42 -5.91 13.13
N LEU A 184 -8.45 -6.65 13.56
CA LEU A 184 -9.77 -6.09 13.91
C LEU A 184 -9.67 -5.11 15.08
N GLU A 185 -8.97 -5.51 16.15
CA GLU A 185 -8.68 -4.62 17.29
C GLU A 185 -8.02 -3.31 16.85
N LEU A 186 -7.10 -3.38 15.88
CA LEU A 186 -6.46 -2.19 15.33
C LEU A 186 -7.41 -1.35 14.47
N MET A 187 -8.34 -1.95 13.74
CA MET A 187 -9.39 -1.21 13.03
C MET A 187 -10.29 -0.45 14.01
N ASP A 188 -10.59 -1.03 15.17
CA ASP A 188 -11.34 -0.39 16.24
C ASP A 188 -10.57 0.77 16.87
N LEU A 189 -9.25 0.62 17.10
CA LEU A 189 -8.41 1.73 17.55
C LEU A 189 -8.33 2.87 16.54
N VAL A 190 -8.28 2.55 15.23
CA VAL A 190 -8.34 3.57 14.17
C VAL A 190 -9.69 4.31 14.20
N ALA A 191 -10.79 3.61 14.49
CA ALA A 191 -12.11 4.23 14.63
C ALA A 191 -12.18 5.32 15.70
N ALA A 192 -11.39 5.18 16.77
CA ALA A 192 -11.36 6.12 17.88
C ALA A 192 -10.74 7.49 17.53
N LEU A 193 -10.18 7.65 16.33
CA LEU A 193 -9.67 8.95 15.85
C LEU A 193 -10.78 9.93 15.49
N GLU A 194 -11.97 9.44 15.14
CA GLU A 194 -13.13 10.23 14.71
C GLU A 194 -12.84 11.19 13.54
N ASP A 195 -11.81 10.90 12.75
CA ASP A 195 -11.39 11.65 11.57
C ASP A 195 -11.40 10.74 10.33
N PRO A 196 -12.48 10.75 9.51
CA PRO A 196 -12.62 9.81 8.40
C PRO A 196 -11.53 9.95 7.33
N GLN A 197 -10.86 11.12 7.24
CA GLN A 197 -9.72 11.31 6.35
C GLN A 197 -8.51 10.47 6.82
N SER A 198 -8.12 10.60 8.09
CA SER A 198 -7.03 9.82 8.68
C SER A 198 -7.40 8.34 8.81
N GLU A 199 -8.64 8.02 9.19
CA GLU A 199 -9.13 6.64 9.29
C GLU A 199 -8.96 5.89 7.97
N LEU A 200 -9.42 6.45 6.84
CA LEU A 200 -9.31 5.79 5.54
C LEU A 200 -7.85 5.56 5.13
N LEU A 201 -6.97 6.53 5.43
CA LEU A 201 -5.53 6.43 5.15
C LEU A 201 -4.90 5.29 5.96
N LEU A 202 -5.20 5.21 7.26
CA LEU A 202 -4.66 4.21 8.17
C LEU A 202 -5.23 2.81 7.90
N VAL A 203 -6.52 2.68 7.56
CA VAL A 203 -7.09 1.41 7.11
C VAL A 203 -6.38 0.91 5.87
N ARG A 204 -6.14 1.78 4.88
CA ARG A 204 -5.45 1.37 3.66
C ARG A 204 -3.98 1.01 3.89
N ALA A 205 -3.27 1.78 4.71
CA ALA A 205 -1.82 1.66 4.88
C ALA A 205 -1.41 0.67 5.98
N CYS A 206 -2.18 0.55 7.08
CA CYS A 206 -1.69 -0.03 8.33
C CYS A 206 -2.63 -1.05 8.99
N SER A 207 -3.95 -0.85 8.96
CA SER A 207 -4.91 -1.67 9.72
C SER A 207 -5.86 -2.52 8.87
N GLY A 208 -5.83 -2.36 7.55
CA GLY A 208 -6.54 -3.22 6.60
C GLY A 208 -5.70 -4.42 6.16
N ILE A 209 -5.88 -4.83 4.90
CA ILE A 209 -5.21 -6.01 4.35
C ILE A 209 -3.68 -5.92 4.37
N SER A 210 -3.14 -4.69 4.40
CA SER A 210 -1.70 -4.45 4.37
C SER A 210 -0.95 -5.14 5.51
N ARG A 211 -1.60 -5.30 6.67
CA ARG A 211 -1.08 -6.01 7.84
C ARG A 211 -1.07 -7.52 7.68
N LEU A 212 -1.85 -8.06 6.76
CA LEU A 212 -2.08 -9.50 6.57
C LEU A 212 -1.41 -10.05 5.31
N TYR A 213 -0.80 -9.22 4.46
CA TYR A 213 -0.10 -9.70 3.26
C TYR A 213 0.99 -10.73 3.54
N PHE A 214 1.68 -10.64 4.68
CA PHE A 214 2.64 -11.67 5.05
C PHE A 214 1.93 -13.02 5.29
N THR A 215 0.89 -13.03 6.12
CA THR A 215 0.05 -14.21 6.38
C THR A 215 -0.54 -14.80 5.10
N LEU A 216 -1.08 -13.97 4.20
CA LEU A 216 -1.66 -14.43 2.93
C LEU A 216 -0.63 -14.95 1.92
N ARG A 217 0.65 -14.62 2.10
CA ARG A 217 1.76 -15.15 1.30
C ARG A 217 2.33 -16.45 1.87
N THR A 218 2.18 -16.70 3.17
CA THR A 218 2.73 -17.87 3.86
C THR A 218 1.70 -18.95 4.19
N CYS A 219 0.42 -18.62 4.18
CA CYS A 219 -0.66 -19.54 4.50
C CYS A 219 -1.50 -19.85 3.25
N PRO A 220 -1.83 -21.13 2.99
CA PRO A 220 -2.71 -21.48 1.88
C PRO A 220 -4.14 -20.99 2.12
N PRO A 221 -4.94 -20.75 1.06
CA PRO A 221 -6.32 -20.29 1.19
C PRO A 221 -7.20 -21.15 2.12
N SER A 222 -6.96 -22.45 2.20
CA SER A 222 -7.67 -23.37 3.11
C SER A 222 -7.48 -23.05 4.59
N ALA A 223 -6.34 -22.46 4.98
CA ALA A 223 -6.10 -21.99 6.35
C ALA A 223 -6.72 -20.60 6.61
N VAL A 224 -7.04 -19.86 5.55
CA VAL A 224 -7.54 -18.48 5.64
C VAL A 224 -9.07 -18.42 5.62
N VAL A 225 -9.72 -19.37 4.94
CA VAL A 225 -11.16 -19.37 4.65
C VAL A 225 -12.06 -19.22 5.88
N SER A 226 -11.65 -19.74 7.04
CA SER A 226 -12.44 -19.63 8.28
C SER A 226 -12.43 -18.22 8.88
N ALA A 227 -11.33 -17.48 8.73
CA ALA A 227 -11.16 -16.14 9.29
C ALA A 227 -11.54 -15.02 8.30
N GLN A 228 -11.57 -15.33 7.00
CA GLN A 228 -11.88 -14.36 5.94
C GLN A 228 -13.24 -13.66 6.12
N PRO A 229 -14.36 -14.35 6.43
CA PRO A 229 -15.64 -13.68 6.61
C PRO A 229 -15.63 -12.66 7.75
N ALA A 230 -14.99 -13.00 8.87
CA ALA A 230 -14.87 -12.09 10.02
C ALA A 230 -14.09 -10.82 9.64
N PHE A 231 -13.00 -10.97 8.88
CA PHE A 231 -12.23 -9.83 8.38
C PHE A 231 -13.05 -8.96 7.41
N ASP A 232 -13.68 -9.56 6.40
CA ASP A 232 -14.39 -8.81 5.38
C ASP A 232 -15.66 -8.14 5.93
N SER A 233 -16.35 -8.77 6.88
CA SER A 233 -17.46 -8.14 7.62
C SER A 233 -17.00 -6.94 8.43
N ALA A 234 -15.90 -7.05 9.19
CA ALA A 234 -15.36 -5.94 9.95
C ALA A 234 -14.87 -4.80 9.05
N LEU A 235 -14.23 -5.13 7.93
CA LEU A 235 -13.81 -4.16 6.93
C LEU A 235 -15.01 -3.44 6.30
N ARG A 236 -16.11 -4.16 6.02
CA ARG A 236 -17.36 -3.57 5.52
C ARG A 236 -17.96 -2.59 6.51
N VAL A 237 -18.08 -2.98 7.79
CA VAL A 237 -18.55 -2.09 8.87
C VAL A 237 -17.64 -0.86 9.00
N CYS A 238 -16.33 -1.05 8.93
CA CYS A 238 -15.36 0.04 8.99
C CYS A 238 -15.53 1.04 7.83
N LEU A 239 -15.64 0.55 6.59
CA LEU A 239 -15.85 1.41 5.41
C LEU A 239 -17.21 2.10 5.43
N GLU A 240 -18.27 1.39 5.81
CA GLU A 240 -19.61 1.97 5.98
C GLU A 240 -19.59 3.08 7.04
N ARG A 241 -18.90 2.86 8.17
CA ARG A 241 -18.68 3.88 9.19
C ARG A 241 -17.89 5.06 8.63
N ILE A 242 -16.77 4.86 7.93
CA ILE A 242 -15.91 5.95 7.40
C ILE A 242 -16.62 6.76 6.31
N VAL A 243 -17.39 6.11 5.45
CA VAL A 243 -18.05 6.74 4.30
C VAL A 243 -19.35 7.41 4.74
N ALA A 244 -20.26 6.63 5.34
CA ALA A 244 -21.65 7.02 5.55
C ALA A 244 -22.00 7.31 7.01
N ALA A 245 -21.03 7.25 7.93
CA ALA A 245 -21.27 7.33 9.39
C ALA A 245 -22.32 6.30 9.85
N SER A 246 -22.29 5.10 9.27
CA SER A 246 -23.27 4.03 9.49
C SER A 246 -24.71 4.42 9.12
N GLY A 247 -24.86 5.39 8.22
CA GLY A 247 -26.12 5.75 7.57
C GLY A 247 -26.48 4.82 6.41
N ALA A 248 -27.72 4.94 5.94
CA ALA A 248 -28.23 4.12 4.84
C ALA A 248 -27.50 4.38 3.50
N GLY A 249 -27.55 3.40 2.60
CA GLY A 249 -27.10 3.53 1.20
C GLY A 249 -25.73 2.91 0.90
N PHE A 250 -25.03 2.35 1.89
CA PHE A 250 -23.82 1.55 1.68
C PHE A 250 -24.18 0.08 1.34
N GLY A 251 -24.62 -0.15 0.10
CA GLY A 251 -25.01 -1.47 -0.39
C GLY A 251 -23.85 -2.29 -0.97
N ASP A 252 -24.17 -3.42 -1.61
CA ASP A 252 -23.17 -4.34 -2.17
C ASP A 252 -22.37 -3.71 -3.32
N TRP A 253 -23.00 -2.87 -4.13
CA TRP A 253 -22.29 -2.09 -5.16
C TRP A 253 -21.29 -1.09 -4.54
N GLN A 254 -21.69 -0.37 -3.49
CA GLN A 254 -20.81 0.56 -2.78
C GLN A 254 -19.64 -0.17 -2.13
N TRP A 255 -19.90 -1.32 -1.49
CA TRP A 255 -18.86 -2.20 -0.97
C TRP A 255 -17.88 -2.64 -2.06
N ARG A 256 -18.40 -3.13 -3.20
CA ARG A 256 -17.56 -3.56 -4.31
C ARG A 256 -16.72 -2.41 -4.86
N LEU A 257 -17.33 -1.26 -5.15
CA LEU A 257 -16.64 -0.08 -5.65
C LEU A 257 -15.59 0.43 -4.66
N ALA A 258 -15.90 0.48 -3.37
CA ALA A 258 -14.96 0.91 -2.34
C ALA A 258 -13.72 0.00 -2.26
N THR A 259 -13.92 -1.30 -2.46
CA THR A 259 -12.86 -2.32 -2.40
C THR A 259 -12.10 -2.53 -3.71
N LEU A 260 -12.35 -1.71 -4.74
CA LEU A 260 -11.58 -1.76 -5.99
C LEU A 260 -10.25 -0.98 -5.88
N PRO A 261 -9.23 -1.35 -6.68
CA PRO A 261 -8.05 -0.53 -6.89
C PRO A 261 -8.41 0.87 -7.42
N PHE A 262 -7.55 1.86 -7.14
CA PHE A 262 -7.71 3.23 -7.64
C PHE A 262 -7.84 3.33 -9.16
N GLN A 263 -7.10 2.51 -9.91
CA GLN A 263 -7.13 2.50 -11.38
C GLN A 263 -8.50 2.10 -11.93
N TYR A 264 -9.33 1.45 -11.10
CA TYR A 264 -10.71 1.07 -11.40
C TYR A 264 -11.72 1.91 -10.62
N GLY A 265 -11.32 3.08 -10.11
CA GLY A 265 -12.20 4.04 -9.44
C GLY A 265 -12.48 3.78 -7.96
N GLY A 266 -11.95 2.71 -7.37
CA GLY A 266 -12.18 2.39 -5.96
C GLY A 266 -11.34 3.19 -4.97
N LEU A 267 -11.43 2.85 -3.68
CA LEU A 267 -10.71 3.54 -2.60
C LEU A 267 -9.31 2.97 -2.35
N GLY A 268 -8.93 1.92 -3.09
CA GLY A 268 -7.64 1.23 -2.92
C GLY A 268 -7.55 0.44 -1.62
N VAL A 269 -8.69 0.10 -1.03
CA VAL A 269 -8.84 -0.85 0.08
C VAL A 269 -9.21 -2.20 -0.53
N TYR A 270 -8.77 -3.33 0.03
CA TYR A 270 -9.04 -4.64 -0.53
C TYR A 270 -9.62 -5.58 0.53
N SER A 271 -10.56 -6.43 0.11
CA SER A 271 -11.05 -7.53 0.93
C SER A 271 -10.01 -8.63 1.03
N MET A 272 -10.08 -9.45 2.08
CA MET A 272 -9.26 -10.65 2.19
C MET A 272 -9.67 -11.69 1.14
N GLY A 273 -10.96 -11.79 0.82
CA GLY A 273 -11.48 -12.68 -0.22
C GLY A 273 -10.85 -12.40 -1.60
N ASP A 274 -10.68 -11.14 -1.96
CA ASP A 274 -10.04 -10.78 -3.25
C ASP A 274 -8.57 -11.20 -3.28
N VAL A 275 -7.88 -11.15 -2.14
CA VAL A 275 -6.41 -11.12 -2.06
C VAL A 275 -5.77 -12.49 -1.80
N MET A 276 -6.48 -13.37 -1.10
CA MET A 276 -5.91 -14.60 -0.52
C MET A 276 -5.30 -15.57 -1.55
N HIS A 277 -5.92 -15.73 -2.73
CA HIS A 277 -5.46 -16.68 -3.75
C HIS A 277 -4.18 -16.21 -4.42
N TYR A 278 -4.21 -15.02 -5.05
CA TYR A 278 -3.06 -14.56 -5.83
C TYR A 278 -1.84 -14.22 -4.96
N SER A 279 -2.03 -13.87 -3.69
CA SER A 279 -0.93 -13.59 -2.77
C SER A 279 -0.12 -14.85 -2.48
N PHE A 280 -0.82 -15.97 -2.23
CA PHE A 280 -0.20 -17.27 -2.00
C PHE A 280 0.47 -17.79 -3.27
N LEU A 281 -0.22 -17.73 -4.42
CA LEU A 281 0.31 -18.17 -5.72
C LEU A 281 1.59 -17.41 -6.08
N ALA A 282 1.57 -16.07 -6.00
CA ALA A 282 2.74 -15.25 -6.29
C ALA A 282 3.92 -15.60 -5.38
N SER A 283 3.67 -15.78 -4.07
CA SER A 283 4.70 -16.16 -3.11
C SER A 283 5.36 -17.51 -3.44
N ARG A 284 4.54 -18.53 -3.74
CA ARG A 284 5.01 -19.89 -4.08
C ARG A 284 5.81 -19.92 -5.38
N LEU A 285 5.29 -19.31 -6.45
CA LEU A 285 5.95 -19.26 -7.75
C LEU A 285 7.30 -18.55 -7.67
N GLN A 286 7.32 -17.40 -7.00
CA GLN A 286 8.49 -16.53 -6.98
C GLN A 286 9.62 -17.05 -6.07
N SER A 287 9.28 -17.86 -5.05
CA SER A 287 10.26 -18.47 -4.16
C SER A 287 10.70 -19.87 -4.59
N SER A 288 10.15 -20.43 -5.67
CA SER A 288 10.42 -21.81 -6.14
C SER A 288 11.91 -22.13 -6.32
N VAL A 289 12.66 -21.27 -7.01
CA VAL A 289 14.12 -21.44 -7.22
C VAL A 289 14.90 -21.41 -5.91
N LEU A 290 14.52 -20.49 -5.00
CA LEU A 290 15.16 -20.38 -3.69
C LEU A 290 14.84 -21.60 -2.81
N GLN A 291 13.60 -22.09 -2.83
CA GLN A 291 13.21 -23.30 -2.12
C GLN A 291 14.01 -24.51 -2.59
N ALA A 292 14.13 -24.69 -3.91
CA ALA A 292 14.91 -25.80 -4.49
C ALA A 292 16.39 -25.73 -4.07
N SER A 293 16.94 -24.51 -4.03
CA SER A 293 18.33 -24.26 -3.61
C SER A 293 18.54 -24.54 -2.11
N LEU A 294 17.62 -24.08 -1.25
CA LEU A 294 17.71 -24.26 0.21
C LEU A 294 17.53 -25.72 0.64
N LEU A 295 16.62 -26.46 -0.02
CA LEU A 295 16.36 -27.86 0.28
C LEU A 295 17.38 -28.82 -0.35
N ARG A 296 18.42 -28.30 -1.02
CA ARG A 296 19.47 -29.08 -1.71
C ARG A 296 18.90 -30.08 -2.74
N LEU A 297 17.69 -29.85 -3.24
CA LEU A 297 16.97 -30.70 -4.20
C LEU A 297 17.33 -30.38 -5.66
N VAL A 298 18.62 -30.18 -5.95
CA VAL A 298 19.10 -29.76 -7.27
C VAL A 298 18.59 -30.71 -8.36
N GLY A 299 17.72 -30.22 -9.25
CA GLY A 299 17.21 -30.97 -10.40
C GLY A 299 15.90 -31.73 -10.18
N LEU A 300 15.28 -31.68 -9.00
CA LEU A 300 13.93 -32.23 -8.77
C LEU A 300 12.90 -31.10 -8.72
N PRO A 301 11.83 -31.13 -9.54
CA PRO A 301 10.75 -30.17 -9.39
C PRO A 301 10.10 -30.39 -8.03
N LEU A 302 10.22 -29.42 -7.13
CA LEU A 302 9.31 -29.32 -5.99
C LEU A 302 7.91 -29.20 -6.58
N GLY A 303 7.14 -30.30 -6.54
CA GLY A 303 5.73 -30.26 -6.89
C GLY A 303 5.06 -29.12 -6.13
N GLU A 304 4.27 -28.32 -6.82
CA GLU A 304 3.68 -27.12 -6.21
C GLU A 304 2.73 -27.48 -5.04
N GLY A 305 2.24 -28.72 -5.06
CA GLY A 305 1.52 -29.38 -3.98
C GLY A 305 0.02 -29.09 -4.03
N PRO A 306 -0.81 -29.89 -3.33
CA PRO A 306 -2.26 -29.77 -3.39
C PRO A 306 -2.79 -28.40 -2.93
N SER A 307 -2.07 -27.74 -2.01
CA SER A 307 -2.43 -26.40 -1.56
C SER A 307 -2.24 -25.33 -2.65
N PHE A 308 -1.27 -25.51 -3.55
CA PHE A 308 -1.10 -24.62 -4.69
C PHE A 308 -2.19 -24.85 -5.73
N ASP A 309 -2.47 -26.10 -6.08
CA ASP A 309 -3.52 -26.44 -7.06
C ASP A 309 -4.89 -25.92 -6.60
N ALA A 310 -5.21 -26.05 -5.31
CA ALA A 310 -6.43 -25.50 -4.74
C ALA A 310 -6.47 -23.96 -4.79
N ALA A 311 -5.33 -23.30 -4.54
CA ALA A 311 -5.25 -21.84 -4.66
C ALA A 311 -5.39 -21.36 -6.10
N LEU A 312 -4.81 -22.11 -7.05
CA LEU A 312 -4.86 -21.85 -8.48
C LEU A 312 -6.28 -22.01 -9.00
N SER A 313 -6.93 -23.12 -8.67
CA SER A 313 -8.33 -23.35 -9.02
C SER A 313 -9.24 -22.23 -8.51
N GLY A 314 -9.06 -21.78 -7.25
CA GLY A 314 -9.81 -20.65 -6.72
C GLY A 314 -9.54 -19.32 -7.43
N PHE A 315 -8.33 -19.10 -7.93
CA PHE A 315 -7.99 -17.93 -8.75
C PHE A 315 -8.63 -18.03 -10.15
N GLU A 316 -8.51 -19.18 -10.81
CA GLU A 316 -9.02 -19.45 -12.16
C GLU A 316 -10.55 -19.40 -12.23
N VAL A 317 -11.24 -19.79 -11.16
CA VAL A 317 -12.70 -19.62 -11.02
C VAL A 317 -13.11 -18.15 -11.20
N VAL A 318 -12.30 -17.21 -10.71
CA VAL A 318 -12.60 -15.78 -10.83
C VAL A 318 -12.10 -15.20 -12.16
N THR A 319 -10.90 -15.59 -12.60
CA THR A 319 -10.31 -15.01 -13.81
C THR A 319 -10.87 -15.61 -15.10
N GLY A 320 -11.41 -16.83 -15.06
CA GLY A 320 -11.91 -17.55 -16.23
C GLY A 320 -10.85 -17.84 -17.29
N SER A 321 -9.56 -17.83 -16.93
CA SER A 321 -8.43 -18.10 -17.82
C SER A 321 -7.48 -19.12 -17.20
N ASP A 322 -7.02 -20.06 -18.03
CA ASP A 322 -5.91 -20.95 -17.68
C ASP A 322 -4.66 -20.10 -17.45
N PHE A 323 -4.15 -20.09 -16.22
CA PHE A 323 -3.00 -19.28 -15.88
C PHE A 323 -1.73 -19.82 -16.56
N CYS A 324 -1.14 -19.04 -17.48
CA CYS A 324 0.07 -19.46 -18.19
C CYS A 324 1.35 -19.24 -17.34
N ARG A 325 1.89 -20.35 -16.81
CA ARG A 325 3.13 -20.43 -15.99
C ARG A 325 4.36 -19.78 -16.63
N GLU A 326 4.47 -19.76 -17.96
CA GLU A 326 5.67 -19.29 -18.70
C GLU A 326 5.99 -17.81 -18.44
N SER A 327 5.05 -17.07 -17.87
CA SER A 327 5.15 -15.64 -17.63
C SER A 327 5.72 -15.26 -16.24
N CYS A 328 6.27 -16.22 -15.50
CA CYS A 328 6.75 -16.09 -14.11
C CYS A 328 8.22 -15.67 -13.93
N GLY A 329 8.95 -15.33 -15.00
CA GLY A 329 10.36 -14.89 -14.93
C GLY A 329 10.63 -13.52 -14.28
N LEU A 330 9.67 -12.96 -13.52
CA LEU A 330 9.75 -11.62 -12.93
C LEU A 330 10.00 -11.69 -11.42
N ALA A 331 10.99 -10.95 -10.93
CA ALA A 331 11.30 -10.81 -9.50
C ALA A 331 10.16 -10.14 -8.68
N ALA A 332 10.12 -10.35 -7.35
CA ALA A 332 9.28 -9.58 -6.42
C ALA A 332 9.55 -8.08 -6.58
N PRO A 333 8.54 -7.19 -6.43
CA PRO A 333 7.12 -7.41 -6.12
C PRO A 333 6.20 -7.57 -7.35
N LYS A 334 6.78 -7.81 -8.53
CA LYS A 334 6.06 -7.65 -9.81
C LYS A 334 5.00 -8.73 -10.05
N LEU A 335 5.23 -9.96 -9.58
CA LEU A 335 4.31 -11.08 -9.86
C LEU A 335 2.97 -10.93 -9.13
N MET A 336 2.98 -10.61 -7.83
CA MET A 336 1.73 -10.40 -7.07
C MET A 336 0.91 -9.25 -7.66
N LYS A 337 1.56 -8.14 -8.06
CA LYS A 337 0.89 -7.03 -8.73
C LYS A 337 0.28 -7.46 -10.07
N LYS A 338 1.01 -8.23 -10.88
CA LYS A 338 0.51 -8.76 -12.15
C LYS A 338 -0.74 -9.63 -11.96
N LEU A 339 -0.72 -10.57 -11.02
CA LEU A 339 -1.88 -11.42 -10.72
C LEU A 339 -3.06 -10.61 -10.19
N ALA A 340 -2.80 -9.61 -9.35
CA ALA A 340 -3.84 -8.69 -8.89
C ALA A 340 -4.45 -7.89 -10.05
N ASP A 341 -3.64 -7.42 -11.01
CA ASP A 341 -4.14 -6.72 -12.20
C ASP A 341 -5.01 -7.62 -13.07
N GLU A 342 -4.62 -8.89 -13.28
CA GLU A 342 -5.44 -9.88 -13.98
C GLU A 342 -6.76 -10.16 -13.26
N TYR A 343 -6.70 -10.38 -11.93
CA TYR A 343 -7.86 -10.61 -11.08
C TYR A 343 -8.85 -9.44 -11.15
N PHE A 344 -8.39 -8.22 -10.89
CA PHE A 344 -9.27 -7.06 -10.85
C PHE A 344 -9.76 -6.64 -12.24
N ALA A 345 -8.98 -6.87 -13.31
CA ALA A 345 -9.49 -6.67 -14.67
C ALA A 345 -10.72 -7.55 -14.95
N ARG A 346 -10.72 -8.79 -14.46
CA ARG A 346 -11.85 -9.72 -14.61
C ARG A 346 -13.05 -9.35 -13.73
N ILE A 347 -12.81 -9.00 -12.47
CA ILE A 347 -13.86 -8.47 -11.58
C ILE A 347 -14.53 -7.24 -12.19
N VAL A 348 -13.75 -6.30 -12.73
CA VAL A 348 -14.27 -5.07 -13.33
C VAL A 348 -15.06 -5.37 -14.60
N ALA A 349 -14.58 -6.29 -15.45
CA ALA A 349 -15.28 -6.68 -16.67
C ALA A 349 -16.66 -7.32 -16.41
N SER A 350 -16.83 -8.05 -15.31
CA SER A 350 -18.11 -8.68 -14.95
C SER A 350 -19.02 -7.80 -14.09
N SER A 351 -18.49 -6.78 -13.42
CA SER A 351 -19.23 -5.95 -12.46
C SER A 351 -20.47 -5.28 -13.03
N GLU A 352 -20.43 -4.82 -14.29
CA GLU A 352 -21.59 -4.17 -14.93
C GLU A 352 -22.81 -5.12 -15.01
N LEU A 353 -22.57 -6.39 -15.38
CA LEU A 353 -23.61 -7.42 -15.43
C LEU A 353 -24.02 -7.89 -14.02
N VAL A 354 -23.06 -8.16 -13.14
CA VAL A 354 -23.32 -8.70 -11.79
C VAL A 354 -24.18 -7.77 -10.96
N PHE A 355 -23.93 -6.46 -11.04
CA PHE A 355 -24.63 -5.46 -10.22
C PHE A 355 -25.78 -4.75 -10.97
N SER A 356 -26.02 -5.06 -12.24
CA SER A 356 -27.08 -4.43 -13.06
C SER A 356 -27.05 -2.89 -12.97
N LEU A 357 -25.90 -2.29 -13.29
CA LEU A 357 -25.64 -0.87 -13.03
C LEU A 357 -26.52 0.05 -13.89
N THR A 358 -27.09 1.07 -13.25
CA THR A 358 -27.82 2.14 -13.95
C THR A 358 -26.87 3.01 -14.79
N PRO A 359 -27.37 3.73 -15.83
CA PRO A 359 -26.56 4.66 -16.61
C PRO A 359 -25.82 5.70 -15.74
N ARG A 360 -26.46 6.19 -14.68
CA ARG A 360 -25.84 7.12 -13.72
C ARG A 360 -24.66 6.48 -13.00
N GLN A 361 -24.81 5.25 -12.49
CA GLN A 361 -23.73 4.52 -11.82
C GLN A 361 -22.57 4.23 -12.77
N LEU A 362 -22.85 3.88 -14.02
CA LEU A 362 -21.81 3.66 -15.03
C LEU A 362 -21.00 4.91 -15.32
N VAL A 363 -21.64 6.06 -15.53
CA VAL A 363 -20.92 7.32 -15.75
C VAL A 363 -20.12 7.72 -14.52
N LEU A 364 -20.73 7.64 -13.34
CA LEU A 364 -20.06 7.92 -12.07
C LEU A 364 -18.81 7.05 -11.89
N TRP A 365 -18.93 5.74 -12.13
CA TRP A 365 -17.82 4.80 -11.97
C TRP A 365 -16.71 5.04 -13.00
N ARG A 366 -17.06 5.13 -14.29
CA ARG A 366 -16.09 5.32 -15.38
C ARG A 366 -15.35 6.66 -15.27
N SER A 367 -16.02 7.72 -14.80
CA SER A 367 -15.39 9.04 -14.58
C SER A 367 -14.31 9.01 -13.48
N GLN A 368 -14.25 7.96 -12.67
CA GLN A 368 -13.27 7.81 -11.59
C GLN A 368 -12.10 6.90 -11.97
N GLN A 369 -12.09 6.34 -13.18
CA GLN A 369 -11.01 5.48 -13.67
C GLN A 369 -9.92 6.27 -14.41
N GLY A 370 -10.18 7.55 -14.71
CA GLY A 370 -9.22 8.43 -15.36
C GLY A 370 -7.97 8.65 -14.49
N PRO A 371 -6.82 8.95 -15.11
CA PRO A 371 -5.59 9.28 -14.38
C PRO A 371 -5.83 10.46 -13.42
N HIS A 372 -5.18 10.43 -12.27
CA HIS A 372 -5.25 11.44 -11.21
C HIS A 372 -6.59 11.62 -10.48
N SER A 373 -7.70 11.09 -10.98
CA SER A 373 -9.05 11.18 -10.36
C SER A 373 -9.13 10.70 -8.90
N SER A 374 -8.21 9.80 -8.51
CA SER A 374 -8.16 9.19 -7.19
C SER A 374 -6.96 9.65 -6.35
N ASP A 375 -6.14 10.58 -6.85
CA ASP A 375 -4.90 11.00 -6.17
C ASP A 375 -5.19 11.71 -4.84
N TRP A 376 -6.33 12.37 -4.73
CA TRP A 376 -6.76 13.05 -3.51
C TRP A 376 -6.99 12.10 -2.32
N LEU A 377 -7.36 10.84 -2.58
CA LEU A 377 -7.54 9.81 -1.54
C LEU A 377 -6.24 9.45 -0.84
N ARG A 378 -5.09 9.91 -1.36
CA ARG A 378 -3.75 9.71 -0.78
C ARG A 378 -3.21 10.96 -0.07
N ALA A 379 -4.00 12.04 -0.01
CA ALA A 379 -3.57 13.28 0.61
C ALA A 379 -3.45 13.11 2.13
N VAL A 380 -2.23 13.22 2.64
CA VAL A 380 -1.96 13.29 4.09
C VAL A 380 -2.57 14.59 4.65
N PRO A 381 -3.26 14.57 5.81
CA PRO A 381 -3.89 15.75 6.39
C PRO A 381 -2.86 16.80 6.85
N ILE A 382 -2.46 17.70 5.95
CA ILE A 382 -1.50 18.78 6.23
C ILE A 382 -2.22 20.12 6.11
N SER A 383 -2.54 20.74 7.25
CA SER A 383 -3.28 22.00 7.33
C SER A 383 -2.58 23.13 6.57
N GLY A 384 -1.26 23.25 6.71
CA GLY A 384 -0.44 24.26 6.02
C GLY A 384 -0.40 24.14 4.49
N LEU A 385 -0.87 23.01 3.93
CA LEU A 385 -1.01 22.81 2.49
C LEU A 385 -2.47 22.83 2.01
N GLY A 386 -3.42 23.10 2.91
CA GLY A 386 -4.85 23.07 2.64
C GLY A 386 -5.43 21.66 2.48
N GLN A 387 -4.68 20.61 2.87
CA GLN A 387 -5.01 19.20 2.63
C GLN A 387 -5.86 18.56 3.75
N THR A 388 -6.68 19.35 4.42
CA THR A 388 -7.61 18.88 5.47
C THR A 388 -9.06 19.15 5.07
N MET A 389 -9.92 18.17 5.32
CA MET A 389 -11.38 18.31 5.31
C MET A 389 -11.91 17.96 6.70
N ASN A 390 -12.96 18.64 7.18
CA ASN A 390 -13.67 18.13 8.35
C ASN A 390 -14.42 16.84 8.00
N GLY A 391 -14.80 16.06 9.01
CA GLY A 391 -15.43 14.77 8.81
C GLY A 391 -16.71 14.83 7.96
N ARG A 392 -17.54 15.87 8.11
CA ARG A 392 -18.77 16.04 7.32
C ARG A 392 -18.45 16.24 5.84
N THR A 393 -17.57 17.17 5.50
CA THR A 393 -17.15 17.46 4.13
C THR A 393 -16.54 16.22 3.48
N TYR A 394 -15.62 15.54 4.17
CA TYR A 394 -14.95 14.35 3.64
C TYR A 394 -15.96 13.21 3.35
N ARG A 395 -16.90 12.98 4.27
CA ARG A 395 -18.00 12.01 4.09
C ARG A 395 -18.90 12.37 2.91
N SER A 396 -19.27 13.64 2.77
CA SER A 396 -20.09 14.10 1.63
C SER A 396 -19.40 13.80 0.29
N VAL A 397 -18.09 14.01 0.19
CA VAL A 397 -17.31 13.65 -1.01
C VAL A 397 -17.31 12.14 -1.25
N LEU A 398 -17.08 11.33 -0.21
CA LEU A 398 -17.07 9.87 -0.33
C LEU A 398 -18.45 9.31 -0.71
N CYS A 399 -19.52 9.79 -0.09
CA CYS A 399 -20.89 9.43 -0.45
C CYS A 399 -21.21 9.81 -1.89
N TYR A 400 -20.88 11.03 -2.33
CA TYR A 400 -21.05 11.44 -3.72
C TYR A 400 -20.28 10.54 -4.67
N ARG A 401 -19.01 10.25 -4.34
CA ARG A 401 -18.11 9.38 -5.11
C ARG A 401 -18.63 7.94 -5.24
N LEU A 402 -19.25 7.41 -4.19
CA LEU A 402 -19.78 6.04 -4.18
C LEU A 402 -21.26 5.96 -4.60
N GLY A 403 -21.86 7.09 -4.99
CA GLY A 403 -23.26 7.15 -5.40
C GLY A 403 -24.24 6.85 -4.26
N ILE A 404 -23.90 7.23 -3.04
CA ILE A 404 -24.77 7.12 -1.86
C ILE A 404 -25.67 8.37 -1.79
N PRO A 405 -26.99 8.22 -1.55
CA PRO A 405 -27.89 9.36 -1.39
C PRO A 405 -27.43 10.33 -0.29
N LEU A 406 -27.41 11.62 -0.60
CA LEU A 406 -27.04 12.72 0.30
C LEU A 406 -28.26 13.52 0.80
N PHE A 407 -29.34 13.54 0.03
CA PHE A 407 -30.53 14.35 0.27
C PHE A 407 -31.80 13.50 0.32
N ARG A 408 -32.85 14.05 0.91
CA ARG A 408 -34.21 13.49 0.81
C ARG A 408 -34.86 13.93 -0.50
N ALA A 409 -35.71 13.08 -1.06
CA ALA A 409 -36.49 13.41 -2.25
C ALA A 409 -37.38 14.64 -2.00
N GLY A 410 -37.56 15.46 -3.04
CA GLY A 410 -38.46 16.62 -3.00
C GLY A 410 -37.96 17.85 -2.24
N LEU A 411 -36.70 17.87 -1.77
CA LEU A 411 -36.13 19.07 -1.16
C LEU A 411 -35.79 20.13 -2.23
N PRO A 412 -36.19 21.41 -2.03
CA PRO A 412 -35.77 22.49 -2.92
C PRO A 412 -34.29 22.80 -2.75
N CYS A 413 -33.61 23.10 -3.86
CA CYS A 413 -32.23 23.57 -3.83
C CYS A 413 -32.16 24.89 -3.04
N SER A 414 -31.31 24.96 -2.02
CA SER A 414 -31.13 26.17 -1.19
C SER A 414 -30.61 27.39 -1.97
N ALA A 415 -29.99 27.17 -3.14
CA ALA A 415 -29.43 28.23 -3.97
C ALA A 415 -30.40 28.74 -5.06
N CYS A 416 -31.08 27.85 -5.78
CA CYS A 416 -31.95 28.25 -6.90
C CYS A 416 -33.46 28.09 -6.62
N GLY A 417 -33.83 27.50 -5.49
CA GLY A 417 -35.22 27.26 -5.08
C GLY A 417 -35.95 26.17 -5.86
N ARG A 418 -35.35 25.60 -6.93
CA ARG A 418 -35.98 24.56 -7.75
C ARG A 418 -35.95 23.21 -7.03
N VAL A 419 -37.00 22.42 -7.21
CA VAL A 419 -37.12 21.05 -6.72
C VAL A 419 -36.71 20.08 -7.83
N PHE A 420 -35.91 19.09 -7.48
CA PHE A 420 -35.50 18.00 -8.36
C PHE A 420 -35.86 16.69 -7.66
N GLU A 421 -37.00 16.10 -8.01
CA GLU A 421 -37.57 14.95 -7.28
C GLU A 421 -36.60 13.76 -7.18
N ASP A 422 -35.82 13.53 -8.25
CA ASP A 422 -34.87 12.41 -8.35
C ASP A 422 -33.41 12.76 -7.98
N ASP A 423 -33.09 14.02 -7.61
CA ASP A 423 -31.71 14.40 -7.26
C ASP A 423 -31.38 14.21 -5.77
N ILE A 424 -31.57 12.98 -5.28
CA ILE A 424 -31.19 12.62 -3.92
C ILE A 424 -29.66 12.49 -3.74
N PHE A 425 -28.91 12.47 -4.84
CA PHE A 425 -27.46 12.25 -4.82
C PHE A 425 -26.63 13.54 -4.85
N GLY A 426 -27.24 14.68 -5.20
CA GLY A 426 -26.56 15.99 -5.19
C GLY A 426 -25.93 16.41 -6.52
N ASP A 427 -26.35 15.83 -7.64
CA ASP A 427 -25.83 16.15 -8.96
C ASP A 427 -26.12 17.61 -9.36
N HIS A 428 -27.30 18.11 -8.99
CA HIS A 428 -27.66 19.53 -9.13
C HIS A 428 -26.84 20.40 -8.19
N ALA A 429 -26.69 20.02 -6.91
CA ALA A 429 -25.97 20.81 -5.92
C ALA A 429 -24.53 21.12 -6.39
N VAL A 430 -23.85 20.12 -6.97
CA VAL A 430 -22.48 20.24 -7.50
C VAL A 430 -22.39 21.13 -8.77
N SER A 431 -23.52 21.34 -9.46
CA SER A 431 -23.61 21.99 -10.78
C SER A 431 -24.49 23.26 -10.80
N CYS A 432 -25.08 23.66 -9.67
CA CYS A 432 -26.06 24.73 -9.60
C CYS A 432 -25.42 26.09 -9.85
N SER A 433 -25.81 26.76 -10.93
CA SER A 433 -25.26 28.08 -11.32
C SER A 433 -25.57 29.20 -10.32
N SER A 434 -26.67 29.07 -9.57
CA SER A 434 -27.04 30.00 -8.50
C SER A 434 -26.27 29.76 -7.20
N SER A 435 -25.52 28.65 -7.08
CA SER A 435 -24.80 28.33 -5.85
C SER A 435 -23.47 29.07 -5.76
N VAL A 436 -23.14 29.51 -4.54
CA VAL A 436 -21.78 29.98 -4.23
C VAL A 436 -20.77 28.83 -4.34
N GLY A 437 -21.22 27.58 -4.18
CA GLY A 437 -20.38 26.37 -4.23
C GLY A 437 -19.58 26.21 -5.53
N LEU A 438 -20.17 26.50 -6.69
CA LEU A 438 -19.44 26.48 -7.97
C LEU A 438 -18.27 27.48 -7.99
N LYS A 439 -18.53 28.71 -7.55
CA LYS A 439 -17.51 29.76 -7.46
C LYS A 439 -16.46 29.42 -6.40
N HIS A 440 -16.89 28.84 -5.29
CA HIS A 440 -16.01 28.40 -4.21
C HIS A 440 -15.03 27.32 -4.69
N ARG A 441 -15.53 26.26 -5.36
CA ARG A 441 -14.68 25.20 -5.92
C ARG A 441 -13.69 25.74 -6.94
N HIS A 442 -14.15 26.61 -7.84
CA HIS A 442 -13.29 27.30 -8.81
C HIS A 442 -12.15 28.06 -8.10
N ASN A 443 -12.50 28.90 -7.13
CA ASN A 443 -11.53 29.71 -6.39
C ASN A 443 -10.56 28.86 -5.58
N LEU A 444 -11.03 27.76 -4.99
CA LEU A 444 -10.19 26.84 -4.23
C LEU A 444 -9.13 26.17 -5.13
N VAL A 445 -9.53 25.72 -6.32
CA VAL A 445 -8.59 25.14 -7.32
C VAL A 445 -7.61 26.22 -7.80
N ARG A 446 -8.09 27.43 -8.10
CA ARG A 446 -7.24 28.56 -8.50
C ARG A 446 -6.21 28.91 -7.45
N ASP A 447 -6.64 29.12 -6.21
CA ASP A 447 -5.76 29.52 -5.13
C ASP A 447 -4.76 28.41 -4.80
N THR A 448 -5.16 27.14 -4.94
CA THR A 448 -4.24 25.99 -4.82
C THR A 448 -3.20 25.97 -5.94
N LEU A 449 -3.61 26.17 -7.19
CA LEU A 449 -2.69 26.19 -8.34
C LEU A 449 -1.73 27.39 -8.25
N PHE A 450 -2.22 28.55 -7.81
CA PHE A 450 -1.40 29.74 -7.57
C PHE A 450 -0.35 29.50 -6.47
N ASP A 451 -0.73 28.91 -5.33
CA ASP A 451 0.23 28.53 -4.27
C ASP A 451 1.26 27.50 -4.76
N ILE A 452 0.84 26.54 -5.60
CA ILE A 452 1.76 25.58 -6.23
C ILE A 452 2.78 26.31 -7.12
N CYS A 453 2.34 27.25 -7.96
CA CYS A 453 3.24 28.06 -8.79
C CYS A 453 4.24 28.85 -7.93
N PHE A 454 3.76 29.54 -6.91
CA PHE A 454 4.60 30.30 -5.98
C PHE A 454 5.68 29.42 -5.34
N ARG A 455 5.30 28.26 -4.81
CA ARG A 455 6.24 27.31 -4.18
C ARG A 455 7.18 26.63 -5.16
N ALA A 456 6.79 26.54 -6.44
CA ALA A 456 7.64 26.07 -7.53
C ALA A 456 8.52 27.18 -8.12
N GLY A 457 8.58 28.37 -7.51
CA GLY A 457 9.38 29.51 -7.99
C GLY A 457 8.87 30.12 -9.30
N ILE A 458 7.62 29.84 -9.68
CA ILE A 458 7.01 30.35 -10.91
C ILE A 458 6.32 31.67 -10.60
N SER A 459 6.79 32.75 -11.23
CA SER A 459 6.15 34.06 -11.15
C SER A 459 4.74 33.98 -11.77
N SER A 460 3.73 34.38 -11.00
CA SER A 460 2.35 34.34 -11.44
C SER A 460 1.50 35.44 -10.80
N GLY A 461 0.44 35.86 -11.50
CA GLY A 461 -0.59 36.78 -11.01
C GLY A 461 -1.95 36.08 -10.93
N LYS A 462 -2.85 36.58 -10.08
CA LYS A 462 -4.19 36.03 -9.87
C LYS A 462 -5.25 37.02 -10.33
N GLU A 463 -6.28 36.55 -11.04
CA GLU A 463 -7.38 37.36 -11.59
C GLU A 463 -6.87 38.59 -12.36
N VAL A 464 -5.88 38.40 -13.23
CA VAL A 464 -5.22 39.51 -13.94
C VAL A 464 -6.11 40.00 -15.09
N ASP A 465 -6.36 41.31 -15.13
CA ASP A 465 -6.97 41.95 -16.29
C ASP A 465 -5.90 42.22 -17.35
N ILE A 466 -6.03 41.57 -18.51
CA ILE A 466 -5.10 41.71 -19.65
C ILE A 466 -5.64 42.66 -20.72
N GLY A 467 -6.75 43.37 -20.46
CA GLY A 467 -7.29 44.39 -21.36
C GLY A 467 -7.94 43.86 -22.64
N VAL A 468 -8.34 42.59 -22.67
CA VAL A 468 -9.03 41.98 -23.83
C VAL A 468 -10.55 42.13 -23.75
N VAL A 469 -11.19 42.29 -24.91
CA VAL A 469 -12.65 42.40 -25.03
C VAL A 469 -13.21 41.36 -26.00
N ASP A 470 -14.51 41.06 -25.90
CA ASP A 470 -15.21 40.20 -26.85
C ASP A 470 -15.63 40.97 -28.12
N GLY A 471 -16.22 40.27 -29.10
CA GLY A 471 -16.71 40.88 -30.34
C GLY A 471 -17.83 41.92 -30.15
N LEU A 472 -18.33 42.11 -28.93
CA LEU A 472 -19.31 43.13 -28.56
C LEU A 472 -18.70 44.23 -27.67
N GLY A 473 -17.37 44.25 -27.52
CA GLY A 473 -16.64 45.24 -26.72
C GLY A 473 -16.74 45.04 -25.21
N ARG A 474 -17.21 43.88 -24.73
CA ARG A 474 -17.30 43.58 -23.29
C ARG A 474 -15.98 43.01 -22.78
N PRO A 475 -15.50 43.40 -21.59
CA PRO A 475 -14.23 42.91 -21.05
C PRO A 475 -14.27 41.39 -20.85
N LEU A 476 -13.27 40.70 -21.38
CA LEU A 476 -13.03 39.29 -21.16
C LEU A 476 -11.96 39.11 -20.07
N ARG A 477 -12.15 38.13 -19.20
CA ARG A 477 -11.22 37.79 -18.12
C ARG A 477 -10.74 36.35 -18.29
N PRO A 478 -9.78 36.08 -19.19
CA PRO A 478 -9.30 34.73 -19.47
C PRO A 478 -8.15 34.28 -18.55
N ALA A 479 -7.69 35.12 -17.62
CA ALA A 479 -6.55 34.85 -16.76
C ALA A 479 -6.97 34.76 -15.28
N ASP A 480 -7.59 33.64 -14.90
CA ASP A 480 -7.76 33.32 -13.47
C ASP A 480 -6.38 33.22 -12.80
N ILE A 481 -5.40 32.71 -13.54
CA ILE A 481 -3.97 32.81 -13.24
C ILE A 481 -3.24 33.27 -14.51
N LEU A 482 -2.32 34.23 -14.37
CA LEU A 482 -1.37 34.61 -15.41
C LEU A 482 0.01 34.09 -15.02
N LEU A 483 0.63 33.24 -15.84
CA LEU A 483 1.99 32.77 -15.64
C LEU A 483 2.94 33.66 -16.44
N TYR A 484 3.87 34.33 -15.77
CA TYR A 484 4.80 35.26 -16.43
C TYR A 484 5.96 34.52 -17.08
N SER A 485 6.33 34.94 -18.30
CA SER A 485 7.45 34.37 -19.05
C SER A 485 7.41 32.84 -19.17
N TRP A 486 6.20 32.28 -19.24
CA TRP A 486 5.97 30.84 -19.13
C TRP A 486 6.53 30.06 -20.32
N ASP A 487 6.31 30.56 -21.54
CA ASP A 487 6.66 29.85 -22.77
C ASP A 487 7.51 30.71 -23.70
N LEU A 488 8.83 30.46 -23.71
CA LEU A 488 9.82 31.22 -24.48
C LEU A 488 9.71 32.74 -24.24
N GLY A 489 9.49 33.14 -22.99
CA GLY A 489 9.32 34.54 -22.59
C GLY A 489 7.91 35.10 -22.80
N ARG A 490 6.97 34.31 -23.35
CA ARG A 490 5.56 34.70 -23.48
C ARG A 490 4.77 34.39 -22.21
N ASP A 491 3.95 35.34 -21.78
CA ASP A 491 3.00 35.17 -20.68
C ASP A 491 1.85 34.25 -21.08
N MET A 492 1.36 33.42 -20.14
CA MET A 492 0.33 32.41 -20.38
C MET A 492 -0.89 32.63 -19.49
N CYS A 493 -2.04 32.84 -20.12
CA CYS A 493 -3.33 32.90 -19.45
C CYS A 493 -3.84 31.49 -19.14
N VAL A 494 -4.18 31.24 -17.89
CA VAL A 494 -4.81 30.01 -17.42
C VAL A 494 -6.22 30.33 -16.94
N ASP A 495 -7.22 29.79 -17.64
CA ASP A 495 -8.64 29.91 -17.28
C ASP A 495 -9.12 28.59 -16.67
N ILE A 496 -9.67 28.66 -15.46
CA ILE A 496 -10.06 27.50 -14.68
C ILE A 496 -11.54 27.21 -14.91
N THR A 497 -11.87 25.95 -15.18
CA THR A 497 -13.26 25.55 -15.43
C THR A 497 -13.57 24.19 -14.85
N GLY A 498 -14.62 24.13 -14.03
CA GLY A 498 -15.15 22.88 -13.48
C GLY A 498 -16.42 22.45 -14.20
N SER A 499 -16.57 21.15 -14.41
CA SER A 499 -17.79 20.54 -15.00
C SER A 499 -18.23 19.31 -14.22
N SER A 500 -19.48 18.90 -14.39
CA SER A 500 -19.99 17.63 -13.84
C SER A 500 -20.25 16.63 -14.98
N PRO A 501 -19.76 15.38 -14.87
CA PRO A 501 -20.05 14.34 -15.85
C PRO A 501 -21.46 13.78 -15.69
N LEU A 502 -22.19 14.12 -14.62
CA LEU A 502 -23.57 13.69 -14.39
C LEU A 502 -24.62 14.67 -14.94
N THR A 503 -24.22 15.53 -15.88
CA THR A 503 -25.14 16.36 -16.65
C THR A 503 -25.90 15.53 -17.68
N GLN A 504 -27.12 15.95 -18.04
CA GLN A 504 -28.00 15.23 -18.96
C GLN A 504 -27.33 14.88 -20.31
N THR A 505 -26.51 15.80 -20.85
CA THR A 505 -25.75 15.60 -22.10
C THR A 505 -24.69 14.49 -21.97
N CYS A 506 -24.05 14.38 -20.81
CA CYS A 506 -22.98 13.40 -20.58
C CYS A 506 -23.57 12.00 -20.32
N LEU A 507 -24.69 11.93 -19.60
CA LEU A 507 -25.43 10.68 -19.36
C LEU A 507 -25.86 9.99 -20.65
N ALA A 508 -26.19 10.76 -21.71
CA ALA A 508 -26.56 10.20 -23.01
C ALA A 508 -25.37 9.56 -23.76
N SER A 509 -24.14 10.01 -23.51
CA SER A 509 -22.95 9.57 -24.24
C SER A 509 -22.18 8.42 -23.58
N LEU A 510 -22.35 8.24 -22.26
CA LEU A 510 -21.60 7.29 -21.42
C LEU A 510 -20.06 7.36 -21.57
N ALA A 511 -19.53 8.46 -22.12
CA ALA A 511 -18.12 8.62 -22.43
C ALA A 511 -17.37 9.35 -21.30
N PRO A 512 -16.47 8.68 -20.55
CA PRO A 512 -15.64 9.35 -19.54
C PRO A 512 -14.77 10.46 -20.16
N GLY A 513 -14.44 11.49 -19.37
CA GLY A 513 -13.65 12.64 -19.79
C GLY A 513 -14.33 13.64 -20.73
N ARG A 514 -15.52 13.30 -21.29
CA ARG A 514 -16.19 14.14 -22.29
C ARG A 514 -16.56 15.53 -21.78
N CYS A 515 -17.07 15.62 -20.54
CA CYS A 515 -17.48 16.89 -19.95
C CYS A 515 -16.31 17.89 -19.86
N VAL A 516 -15.14 17.39 -19.48
CA VAL A 516 -13.91 18.16 -19.30
C VAL A 516 -13.33 18.59 -20.64
N LEU A 517 -13.37 17.69 -21.64
CA LEU A 517 -12.96 17.98 -23.02
C LEU A 517 -13.84 19.07 -23.65
N ASP A 518 -15.16 18.96 -23.52
CA ASP A 518 -16.09 19.93 -24.10
C ASP A 518 -15.96 21.30 -23.40
N ALA A 519 -15.73 21.32 -22.08
CA ALA A 519 -15.42 22.55 -21.36
C ALA A 519 -14.12 23.20 -21.84
N SER A 520 -13.06 22.42 -22.00
CA SER A 520 -11.76 22.86 -22.54
C SER A 520 -11.91 23.44 -23.96
N ARG A 521 -12.65 22.75 -24.85
CA ARG A 521 -12.94 23.22 -26.22
C ARG A 521 -13.71 24.53 -26.23
N ARG A 522 -14.76 24.67 -25.40
CA ARG A 522 -15.53 25.93 -25.29
C ARG A 522 -14.67 27.09 -24.83
N LYS A 523 -13.79 26.88 -23.85
CA LYS A 523 -12.87 27.93 -23.35
C LYS A 523 -11.82 28.30 -24.40
N CYS A 524 -11.26 27.31 -25.11
CA CYS A 524 -10.35 27.57 -26.23
C CYS A 524 -11.03 28.39 -27.33
N ALA A 525 -12.22 27.99 -27.78
CA ALA A 525 -12.97 28.70 -28.81
C ALA A 525 -13.31 30.15 -28.40
N LYS A 526 -13.48 30.39 -27.09
CA LYS A 526 -13.79 31.72 -26.56
C LYS A 526 -12.57 32.64 -26.44
N TYR A 527 -11.41 32.10 -26.03
CA TYR A 527 -10.30 32.94 -25.56
C TYR A 527 -9.00 32.79 -26.33
N ARG A 528 -8.76 31.67 -27.03
CA ARG A 528 -7.45 31.37 -27.62
C ARG A 528 -7.00 32.45 -28.62
N ASP A 529 -7.85 32.76 -29.59
CA ASP A 529 -7.51 33.69 -30.65
C ASP A 529 -7.37 35.11 -30.10
N VAL A 530 -8.28 35.52 -29.21
CA VAL A 530 -8.25 36.83 -28.55
C VAL A 530 -6.97 37.02 -27.72
N CYS A 531 -6.58 36.02 -26.92
CA CYS A 531 -5.33 36.07 -26.15
C CYS A 531 -4.12 36.12 -27.08
N SER A 532 -4.11 35.31 -28.14
CA SER A 532 -3.01 35.28 -29.10
C SER A 532 -2.83 36.62 -29.82
N THR A 533 -3.93 37.29 -30.21
CA THR A 533 -3.88 38.63 -30.81
C THR A 533 -3.34 39.68 -29.83
N ALA A 534 -3.65 39.53 -28.55
CA ALA A 534 -3.12 40.39 -27.49
C ALA A 534 -1.67 40.02 -27.05
N GLY A 535 -1.04 39.04 -27.68
CA GLY A 535 0.34 38.63 -27.40
C GLY A 535 0.50 37.59 -26.27
N TYR A 536 -0.59 37.06 -25.74
CA TYR A 536 -0.60 36.07 -24.65
C TYR A 536 -0.79 34.64 -25.17
N GLY A 537 -0.18 33.67 -24.49
CA GLY A 537 -0.59 32.28 -24.59
C GLY A 537 -1.91 32.04 -23.85
N PHE A 538 -2.64 30.99 -24.22
CA PHE A 538 -3.86 30.57 -23.52
C PHE A 538 -3.91 29.05 -23.32
N THR A 539 -4.18 28.61 -22.10
CA THR A 539 -4.44 27.21 -21.78
C THR A 539 -5.64 27.09 -20.82
N PRO A 540 -6.69 26.33 -21.16
CA PRO A 540 -7.73 26.03 -20.19
C PRO A 540 -7.20 25.03 -19.16
N PHE A 541 -7.62 25.21 -17.90
CA PHE A 541 -7.46 24.25 -16.83
C PHE A 541 -8.82 23.64 -16.51
N SER A 542 -9.16 22.56 -17.20
CA SER A 542 -10.49 21.95 -17.12
C SER A 542 -10.48 20.73 -16.22
N PHE A 543 -11.48 20.63 -15.33
CA PHE A 543 -11.63 19.47 -14.44
C PHE A 543 -13.09 19.01 -14.25
N SER A 544 -13.27 17.75 -13.86
CA SER A 544 -14.59 17.20 -13.47
C SER A 544 -14.79 17.18 -11.95
N SER A 545 -16.04 17.09 -11.49
CA SER A 545 -16.37 16.89 -10.08
C SER A 545 -15.84 15.58 -9.50
N PHE A 546 -15.43 14.61 -10.32
CA PHE A 546 -14.77 13.37 -9.87
C PHE A 546 -13.25 13.41 -10.01
N GLY A 547 -12.67 14.56 -10.36
CA GLY A 547 -11.23 14.79 -10.39
C GLY A 547 -10.54 14.45 -11.71
N GLU A 548 -11.28 14.18 -12.78
CA GLU A 548 -10.69 14.08 -14.13
C GLU A 548 -10.12 15.44 -14.53
N LEU A 549 -8.98 15.42 -15.22
CA LEU A 549 -8.30 16.60 -15.74
C LEU A 549 -8.20 16.47 -17.26
N ASP A 550 -8.37 17.57 -18.00
CA ASP A 550 -8.07 17.53 -19.43
C ASP A 550 -6.56 17.46 -19.69
N ALA A 551 -6.19 17.07 -20.90
CA ALA A 551 -4.79 16.95 -21.30
C ALA A 551 -4.00 18.27 -21.12
N GLY A 552 -4.65 19.42 -21.29
CA GLY A 552 -4.05 20.74 -21.05
C GLY A 552 -3.69 20.95 -19.58
N ALA A 553 -4.62 20.67 -18.66
CA ALA A 553 -4.35 20.71 -17.22
C ALA A 553 -3.24 19.74 -16.80
N VAL A 554 -3.25 18.50 -17.30
CA VAL A 554 -2.21 17.51 -16.98
C VAL A 554 -0.84 17.97 -17.48
N ALA A 555 -0.75 18.48 -18.71
CA ALA A 555 0.49 19.01 -19.28
C ALA A 555 1.02 20.22 -18.49
N LEU A 556 0.12 21.13 -18.06
CA LEU A 556 0.48 22.27 -17.23
C LEU A 556 1.09 21.81 -15.90
N LEU A 557 0.41 20.92 -15.16
CA LEU A 557 0.91 20.39 -13.89
C LEU A 557 2.22 19.61 -14.07
N GLY A 558 2.36 18.86 -15.17
CA GLY A 558 3.59 18.16 -15.52
C GLY A 558 4.77 19.12 -15.73
N ARG A 559 4.56 20.23 -16.43
CA ARG A 559 5.60 21.26 -16.62
C ARG A 559 5.96 21.97 -15.33
N ILE A 560 4.98 22.32 -14.50
CA ILE A 560 5.21 22.88 -13.14
C ILE A 560 6.03 21.91 -12.28
N ARG A 561 5.71 20.61 -12.35
CA ARG A 561 6.46 19.57 -11.64
C ARG A 561 7.92 19.53 -12.08
N SER A 562 8.18 19.58 -13.39
CA SER A 562 9.54 19.62 -13.92
C SER A 562 10.32 20.85 -13.44
N PHE A 563 9.69 22.03 -13.39
CA PHE A 563 10.31 23.23 -12.80
C PHE A 563 10.66 23.04 -11.33
N SER A 564 9.75 22.48 -10.53
CA SER A 564 10.01 22.24 -9.11
C SER A 564 11.17 21.26 -8.87
N LEU A 565 11.29 20.21 -9.69
CA LEU A 565 12.39 19.25 -9.60
C LEU A 565 13.75 19.84 -10.02
N ALA A 566 13.74 20.78 -10.97
CA ALA A 566 14.95 21.47 -11.40
C ALA A 566 15.49 22.44 -10.33
N LEU A 567 14.60 23.04 -9.54
CA LEU A 567 14.98 23.93 -8.43
C LEU A 567 15.47 23.15 -7.20
N ASP A 568 14.85 22.01 -6.91
CA ASP A 568 15.26 21.14 -5.81
C ASP A 568 14.94 19.68 -6.15
N SER A 569 15.98 18.90 -6.46
CA SER A 569 15.87 17.48 -6.80
C SER A 569 15.34 16.61 -5.65
N SER A 570 15.36 17.13 -4.42
CA SER A 570 14.80 16.49 -3.22
C SER A 570 13.37 16.96 -2.90
N SER A 571 12.80 17.84 -3.72
CA SER A 571 11.51 18.47 -3.47
C SER A 571 10.37 17.45 -3.40
N ARG A 572 9.92 17.18 -2.16
CA ARG A 572 8.67 16.44 -1.90
C ARG A 572 7.45 17.14 -2.52
N LEU A 573 7.52 18.46 -2.76
CA LEU A 573 6.43 19.22 -3.38
C LEU A 573 6.11 18.71 -4.78
N ALA A 574 7.13 18.40 -5.58
CA ALA A 574 6.96 17.91 -6.95
C ALA A 574 6.21 16.56 -7.01
N ALA A 575 6.34 15.73 -5.96
CA ALA A 575 5.65 14.45 -5.86
C ALA A 575 4.14 14.59 -5.57
N HIS A 576 3.69 15.75 -5.09
CA HIS A 576 2.33 15.93 -4.56
C HIS A 576 1.48 16.96 -5.31
N ILE A 577 1.97 17.57 -6.39
CA ILE A 577 1.23 18.60 -7.16
C ILE A 577 -0.17 18.10 -7.58
N PHE A 578 -0.24 16.92 -8.19
CA PHE A 578 -1.53 16.32 -8.60
C PHE A 578 -2.43 16.05 -7.39
N THR A 579 -1.89 15.43 -6.34
CA THR A 579 -2.64 15.18 -5.09
C THR A 579 -3.22 16.46 -4.49
N ARG A 580 -2.48 17.58 -4.47
CA ARG A 580 -2.95 18.86 -3.93
C ARG A 580 -4.10 19.43 -4.75
N VAL A 581 -3.96 19.47 -6.08
CA VAL A 581 -5.03 19.98 -6.96
C VAL A 581 -6.26 19.08 -6.89
N CYS A 582 -6.11 17.76 -7.01
CA CYS A 582 -7.23 16.83 -6.93
C CYS A 582 -7.93 16.92 -5.55
N PHE A 583 -7.18 17.14 -4.47
CA PHE A 583 -7.76 17.36 -3.15
C PHE A 583 -8.57 18.66 -3.07
N SER A 584 -8.09 19.74 -3.69
CA SER A 584 -8.83 21.00 -3.76
C SER A 584 -10.15 20.85 -4.55
N ILE A 585 -10.13 20.06 -5.64
CA ILE A 585 -11.35 19.73 -6.41
C ILE A 585 -12.35 18.98 -5.52
N ALA A 586 -11.90 17.90 -4.88
CA ALA A 586 -12.72 17.07 -3.98
C ALA A 586 -13.28 17.89 -2.81
N LYS A 587 -12.45 18.71 -2.17
CA LYS A 587 -12.86 19.60 -1.08
C LYS A 587 -13.95 20.58 -1.50
N GLY A 588 -13.84 21.15 -2.70
CA GLY A 588 -14.86 22.04 -3.25
C GLY A 588 -16.13 21.33 -3.74
N VAL A 589 -16.14 19.99 -3.84
CA VAL A 589 -17.36 19.20 -4.09
C VAL A 589 -18.12 18.95 -2.78
N GLY A 590 -17.42 18.75 -1.67
CA GLY A 590 -18.04 18.53 -0.36
C GLY A 590 -18.42 19.78 0.42
N ALA A 591 -17.96 20.96 -0.01
CA ALA A 591 -18.30 22.27 0.56
C ALA A 591 -19.60 22.80 -0.04
#